data_AF-A0A7C6QDX4-F1
#
_entry.id   AF-A0A7C6QDX4-F1
#
_cell.length_a   1.000
_cell.length_b   1.000
_cell.length_c   1.000
_cell.angle_alpha   90.00
_cell.angle_beta   90.00
_cell.angle_gamma   90.00
#
_symmetry.space_group_name_H-M   'P 1'
#
loop_
_entity.id
_entity.type
_entity.pdbx_description
1 polymer ?
#
loop_
_entity_poly.entity_id
_entity_poly.type
_entity_poly.pdbx_seq_one_letter_code
_entity_poly.pdbx_strand_id
1 'polypeptide(L)'
;MNHKDKFHTVRGYALQNQGSQDLTPSMEDYLEMIYRLSRDKKYTRINDLAVALNVQPPSATKMVRRLAKANYLKYERYGAVELTPKGEEMGAKLLKRHQTLESFFRLLGVTENLLKDTEKIEHSLSEETLNCISVFMEFTRTHPEIIKLFHQYLQANKHKLKT
;
A
#
# COMPACT_ATOMS: atom_id res chain seq x y z
N MET A 1 28.09 -22.81 2.77
CA MET A 1 27.07 -21.90 3.36
C MET A 1 26.47 -21.09 2.23
N ASN A 2 25.15 -21.22 2.01
CA ASN A 2 24.47 -20.56 0.91
C ASN A 2 24.50 -19.03 1.14
N HIS A 3 25.03 -18.27 0.18
CA HIS A 3 25.18 -16.81 0.32
C HIS A 3 23.84 -16.05 0.43
N LYS A 4 22.72 -16.75 0.20
CA LYS A 4 21.36 -16.20 0.27
C LYS A 4 20.82 -16.00 1.70
N ASP A 5 21.45 -16.59 2.72
CA ASP A 5 20.93 -16.58 4.09
C ASP A 5 21.65 -15.57 5.00
N LYS A 6 22.45 -14.65 4.43
CA LYS A 6 23.07 -13.59 5.23
C LYS A 6 22.05 -12.52 5.56
N PHE A 7 21.89 -12.23 6.85
CA PHE A 7 21.08 -11.11 7.31
C PHE A 7 21.63 -9.79 6.77
N HIS A 8 20.73 -8.96 6.22
CA HIS A 8 21.01 -7.59 5.83
C HIS A 8 20.02 -6.63 6.50
N THR A 9 20.41 -5.38 6.68
CA THR A 9 19.47 -4.32 7.08
C THR A 9 18.54 -3.97 5.92
N VAL A 10 17.46 -3.21 6.18
CA VAL A 10 16.56 -2.69 5.13
C VAL A 10 17.34 -2.04 3.99
N ARG A 11 18.35 -1.22 4.32
CA ARG A 11 19.25 -0.60 3.33
C ARG A 11 20.05 -1.63 2.53
N GLY A 12 20.52 -2.70 3.19
CA GLY A 12 21.25 -3.78 2.53
C GLY A 12 20.38 -4.55 1.53
N TYR A 13 19.13 -4.88 1.89
CA TYR A 13 18.19 -5.50 0.96
C TYR A 13 17.78 -4.54 -0.18
N ALA A 14 17.59 -3.25 0.11
CA ALA A 14 17.25 -2.26 -0.91
C ALA A 14 18.33 -2.15 -1.99
N LEU A 15 19.61 -2.20 -1.62
CA LEU A 15 20.74 -2.15 -2.57
C LEU A 15 20.78 -3.37 -3.49
N GLN A 16 20.30 -4.54 -3.06
CA GLN A 16 20.25 -5.76 -3.87
C GLN A 16 19.13 -5.72 -4.92
N ASN A 17 18.05 -4.96 -4.67
CA ASN A 17 16.85 -4.89 -5.52
C ASN A 17 16.83 -3.66 -6.46
N GLN A 18 17.89 -2.86 -6.52
CA GLN A 18 17.93 -1.62 -7.33
C GLN A 18 17.83 -1.82 -8.86
N GLY A 19 17.92 -3.05 -9.35
CA GLY A 19 17.94 -3.36 -10.79
C GLY A 19 16.58 -3.63 -11.44
N SER A 20 15.49 -3.77 -10.69
CA SER A 20 14.24 -4.38 -11.21
C SER A 20 12.93 -3.67 -10.84
N GLN A 21 12.94 -2.58 -10.06
CA GLN A 21 11.70 -1.94 -9.61
C GLN A 21 11.40 -0.66 -10.42
N ASP A 22 10.47 -0.77 -11.37
CA ASP A 22 10.00 0.33 -12.23
C ASP A 22 9.25 1.44 -11.47
N LEU A 23 8.81 1.17 -10.23
CA LEU A 23 8.10 2.10 -9.36
C LEU A 23 8.81 2.21 -8.01
N THR A 24 9.08 3.44 -7.58
CA THR A 24 9.48 3.71 -6.19
C THR A 24 8.25 3.73 -5.28
N PRO A 25 8.37 3.50 -3.96
CA PRO A 25 7.23 3.60 -3.03
C PRO A 25 6.43 4.91 -3.18
N SER A 26 7.13 6.05 -3.32
CA SER A 26 6.45 7.34 -3.54
C SER A 26 5.70 7.43 -4.88
N MET A 27 6.06 6.65 -5.90
CA MET A 27 5.30 6.58 -7.15
C MET A 27 4.05 5.69 -6.98
N GLU A 28 4.16 4.65 -6.16
CA GLU A 28 3.06 3.77 -5.78
C GLU A 28 2.00 4.55 -4.98
N ASP A 29 2.40 5.33 -3.96
CA ASP A 29 1.49 6.21 -3.19
C ASP A 29 0.65 7.12 -4.09
N TYR A 30 1.29 7.71 -5.11
CA TYR A 30 0.62 8.58 -6.07
C TYR A 30 -0.38 7.82 -6.94
N LEU A 31 0.00 6.65 -7.45
CA LEU A 31 -0.91 5.84 -8.28
C LEU A 31 -2.11 5.35 -7.48
N GLU A 32 -1.89 4.89 -6.26
CA GLU A 32 -2.97 4.49 -5.37
C GLU A 32 -3.92 5.64 -5.09
N MET A 33 -3.39 6.83 -4.74
CA MET A 33 -4.23 7.99 -4.44
C MET A 33 -5.00 8.48 -5.67
N ILE A 34 -4.37 8.51 -6.85
CA ILE A 34 -5.07 8.86 -8.10
C ILE A 34 -6.19 7.85 -8.38
N TYR A 35 -5.93 6.55 -8.19
CA TYR A 35 -6.94 5.51 -8.34
C TYR A 35 -8.10 5.73 -7.37
N ARG A 36 -7.84 5.95 -6.08
CA ARG A 36 -8.86 6.27 -5.07
C ARG A 36 -9.74 7.46 -5.47
N LEU A 37 -9.12 8.56 -5.92
CA LEU A 37 -9.81 9.81 -6.29
C LEU A 37 -10.58 9.73 -7.62
N SER A 38 -10.10 8.91 -8.57
CA SER A 38 -10.69 8.82 -9.92
C SER A 38 -11.92 7.91 -9.99
N ARG A 39 -12.22 7.11 -8.96
CA ARG A 39 -13.37 6.17 -8.95
C ARG A 39 -14.72 6.82 -9.27
N ASP A 40 -14.91 8.08 -8.85
CA ASP A 40 -16.20 8.77 -9.03
C ASP A 40 -16.28 9.60 -10.31
N LYS A 41 -15.15 10.16 -10.77
CA LYS A 41 -15.11 11.17 -11.84
C LYS A 41 -14.26 10.79 -13.06
N LYS A 42 -13.64 9.60 -13.07
CA LYS A 42 -12.69 9.10 -14.09
C LYS A 42 -11.40 9.91 -14.27
N TYR A 43 -11.29 11.09 -13.65
CA TYR A 43 -10.10 11.92 -13.63
C TYR A 43 -9.88 12.51 -12.24
N THR A 44 -8.64 12.90 -11.96
CA THR A 44 -8.21 13.56 -10.73
C THR A 44 -7.54 14.89 -11.06
N ARG A 45 -7.81 15.96 -10.31
CA ARG A 45 -7.09 17.23 -10.50
C ARG A 45 -5.80 17.24 -9.68
N ILE A 46 -4.74 17.86 -10.22
CA ILE A 46 -3.45 17.98 -9.50
C ILE A 46 -3.60 18.61 -8.12
N ASN A 47 -4.45 19.63 -7.96
CA ASN A 47 -4.63 20.30 -6.67
C ASN A 47 -5.27 19.36 -5.64
N ASP A 48 -6.30 18.59 -6.05
CA ASP A 48 -6.96 17.62 -5.18
C ASP A 48 -5.98 16.51 -4.77
N LEU A 49 -5.16 16.05 -5.72
CA LEU A 49 -4.10 15.07 -5.46
C LEU A 49 -3.04 15.62 -4.48
N ALA A 50 -2.61 16.86 -4.66
CA ALA A 50 -1.61 17.49 -3.80
C ALA A 50 -2.12 17.63 -2.34
N VAL A 51 -3.40 18.01 -2.19
CA VAL A 51 -4.07 18.08 -0.88
C VAL A 51 -4.18 16.69 -0.26
N ALA A 52 -4.65 15.69 -1.01
CA ALA A 52 -4.84 14.33 -0.51
C ALA A 52 -3.52 13.68 -0.04
N LEU A 53 -2.40 13.97 -0.72
CA LEU A 53 -1.07 13.47 -0.37
C LEU A 53 -0.31 14.39 0.60
N ASN A 54 -0.89 15.51 1.00
CA ASN A 54 -0.25 16.53 1.85
C ASN A 54 1.13 16.98 1.30
N VAL A 55 1.17 17.30 0.00
CA VAL A 55 2.37 17.77 -0.71
C VAL A 55 2.09 19.08 -1.42
N GLN A 56 3.17 19.78 -1.80
CA GLN A 56 3.03 21.00 -2.59
C GLN A 56 2.65 20.68 -4.05
N PRO A 57 1.77 21.48 -4.71
CA PRO A 57 1.36 21.26 -6.10
C PRO A 57 2.52 21.09 -7.12
N PRO A 58 3.66 21.81 -7.00
CA PRO A 58 4.82 21.58 -7.87
C PRO A 58 5.43 20.18 -7.70
N SER A 59 5.47 19.65 -6.48
CA SER A 59 5.95 18.29 -6.20
C SER A 59 5.02 17.26 -6.83
N ALA A 60 3.70 17.46 -6.69
CA ALA A 60 2.72 16.59 -7.30
C ALA A 60 2.82 16.59 -8.83
N THR A 61 2.95 17.77 -9.44
CA THR A 61 3.14 17.93 -10.89
C THR A 61 4.39 17.18 -11.39
N LYS A 62 5.51 17.30 -10.66
CA LYS A 62 6.76 16.61 -11.01
C LYS A 62 6.56 15.09 -10.99
N MET A 63 5.87 14.55 -9.99
CA MET A 63 5.61 13.12 -9.89
C MET A 63 4.65 12.61 -10.97
N VAL A 64 3.53 13.30 -11.19
CA VAL A 64 2.56 12.99 -12.25
C VAL A 64 3.24 12.94 -13.62
N ARG A 65 4.15 13.88 -13.93
CA ARG A 65 4.93 13.86 -15.18
C ARG A 65 5.85 12.63 -15.29
N ARG A 66 6.43 12.16 -14.19
CA ARG A 66 7.26 10.93 -14.19
C ARG A 66 6.40 9.70 -14.45
N LEU A 67 5.25 9.60 -13.78
CA LEU A 67 4.28 8.51 -13.97
C LEU A 67 3.68 8.49 -15.38
N ALA A 68 3.43 9.66 -15.96
CA ALA A 68 2.99 9.78 -17.35
C ALA A 68 4.06 9.32 -18.34
N LYS A 69 5.33 9.67 -18.13
CA LYS A 69 6.46 9.15 -18.93
C LYS A 69 6.60 7.63 -18.81
N ALA A 70 6.25 7.05 -17.66
CA ALA A 70 6.23 5.61 -17.43
C ALA A 70 4.92 4.91 -17.91
N ASN A 71 4.06 5.66 -18.62
CA ASN A 71 2.79 5.21 -19.22
C ASN A 71 1.73 4.72 -18.21
N TYR A 72 1.79 5.17 -16.95
CA TYR A 72 0.73 4.91 -15.97
C TYR A 72 -0.38 5.98 -16.00
N LEU A 73 -0.06 7.19 -16.44
CA LEU A 73 -0.99 8.32 -16.45
C LEU A 73 -1.03 9.01 -17.80
N LYS A 74 -2.19 9.61 -18.12
CA LYS A 74 -2.32 10.68 -19.11
C LYS A 74 -2.43 12.01 -18.37
N TYR A 75 -1.62 12.97 -18.80
CA TYR A 75 -1.63 14.32 -18.23
C TYR A 75 -2.15 15.31 -19.28
N GLU A 76 -3.34 15.86 -19.05
CA GLU A 76 -4.02 16.73 -20.00
C GLU A 76 -3.89 18.22 -19.64
N ARG A 77 -4.40 19.08 -20.54
CA ARG A 77 -4.47 20.53 -20.28
C ARG A 77 -5.34 20.80 -19.05
N TYR A 78 -5.07 21.91 -18.36
CA TYR A 78 -5.74 22.34 -17.13
C TYR A 78 -5.51 21.49 -15.87
N GLY A 79 -4.54 20.55 -15.89
CA GLY A 79 -4.13 19.83 -14.69
C GLY A 79 -5.00 18.62 -14.35
N ALA A 80 -5.77 18.10 -15.31
CA ALA A 80 -6.46 16.83 -15.21
C ALA A 80 -5.49 15.65 -15.41
N VAL A 81 -5.63 14.64 -14.56
CA VAL A 81 -4.81 13.43 -14.53
C VAL A 81 -5.75 12.23 -14.67
N GLU A 82 -5.50 11.39 -15.66
CA GLU A 82 -6.26 10.17 -15.91
C GLU A 82 -5.34 8.96 -15.84
N LEU A 83 -5.86 7.84 -15.34
CA LEU A 83 -5.13 6.57 -15.38
C LEU A 83 -5.17 5.98 -16.79
N THR A 84 -4.03 5.46 -17.25
CA THR A 84 -4.03 4.53 -18.38
C THR A 84 -4.54 3.17 -17.91
N PRO A 85 -4.85 2.21 -18.80
CA PRO A 85 -5.16 0.84 -18.37
C PRO A 85 -4.08 0.22 -17.47
N LYS A 86 -2.80 0.51 -17.75
CA LYS A 86 -1.66 0.10 -16.91
C LYS A 86 -1.69 0.77 -15.53
N GLY A 87 -2.03 2.07 -15.49
CA GLY A 87 -2.23 2.82 -14.25
C GLY A 87 -3.37 2.27 -13.40
N GLU A 88 -4.50 1.97 -14.04
CA GLU A 88 -5.70 1.44 -13.38
C GLU A 88 -5.42 0.09 -12.73
N GLU A 89 -4.79 -0.83 -13.46
CA GLU A 89 -4.40 -2.15 -12.93
C GLU A 89 -3.46 -2.02 -11.73
N MET A 90 -2.43 -1.18 -11.84
CA MET A 90 -1.48 -0.97 -10.77
C MET A 90 -2.13 -0.29 -9.56
N GLY A 91 -2.93 0.77 -9.77
CA GLY A 91 -3.63 1.48 -8.70
C GLY A 91 -4.61 0.58 -7.96
N ALA A 92 -5.34 -0.27 -8.67
CA ALA A 92 -6.23 -1.28 -8.07
C ALA A 92 -5.45 -2.30 -7.24
N LYS A 93 -4.30 -2.76 -7.73
CA LYS A 93 -3.42 -3.69 -7.02
C LYS A 93 -2.88 -3.08 -5.71
N LEU A 94 -2.42 -1.83 -5.75
CA LEU A 94 -1.92 -1.10 -4.60
C LEU A 94 -3.02 -0.90 -3.55
N LEU A 95 -4.21 -0.43 -3.97
CA LEU A 95 -5.36 -0.32 -3.06
C LEU A 95 -5.73 -1.67 -2.43
N LYS A 96 -5.69 -2.77 -3.20
CA LYS A 96 -5.99 -4.10 -2.68
C LYS A 96 -4.98 -4.54 -1.63
N ARG A 97 -3.70 -4.24 -1.84
CA ARG A 97 -2.60 -4.49 -0.91
C ARG A 97 -2.80 -3.73 0.40
N HIS A 98 -3.08 -2.43 0.33
CA HIS A 98 -3.45 -1.60 1.49
C HIS A 98 -4.62 -2.23 2.27
N GLN A 99 -5.73 -2.52 1.61
CA GLN A 99 -6.93 -3.08 2.24
C GLN A 99 -6.69 -4.45 2.89
N THR A 100 -5.83 -5.28 2.30
CA THR A 100 -5.49 -6.60 2.83
C THR A 100 -4.72 -6.45 4.15
N LEU A 101 -3.72 -5.57 4.18
CA LEU A 101 -2.93 -5.29 5.38
C LEU A 101 -3.74 -4.59 6.46
N GLU A 102 -4.55 -3.60 6.10
CA GLU A 102 -5.43 -2.92 7.04
C GLU A 102 -6.41 -3.92 7.68
N SER A 103 -7.02 -4.81 6.89
CA SER A 103 -7.93 -5.84 7.41
C SER A 103 -7.20 -6.83 8.32
N PHE A 104 -5.97 -7.22 7.96
CA PHE A 104 -5.15 -8.10 8.76
C PHE A 104 -4.74 -7.48 10.10
N PHE A 105 -4.24 -6.25 10.11
CA PHE A 105 -3.89 -5.56 11.35
C PHE A 105 -5.11 -5.32 12.25
N ARG A 106 -6.26 -4.99 11.66
CA ARG A 106 -7.53 -4.90 12.40
C ARG A 106 -7.92 -6.24 13.02
N LEU A 107 -7.76 -7.34 12.29
CA LEU A 107 -8.00 -8.71 12.79
C LEU A 107 -7.07 -9.05 13.98
N LEU A 108 -5.82 -8.60 13.94
CA LEU A 108 -4.87 -8.72 15.06
C LEU A 108 -5.22 -7.85 16.28
N GLY A 109 -6.19 -6.93 16.15
CA GLY A 109 -6.61 -6.04 17.23
C GLY A 109 -5.88 -4.69 17.27
N VAL A 110 -5.16 -4.31 16.21
CA VAL A 110 -4.54 -2.99 16.09
C VAL A 110 -5.64 -1.93 15.89
N THR A 111 -5.61 -0.88 16.72
CA THR A 111 -6.59 0.21 16.67
C THR A 111 -5.93 1.56 16.38
N GLU A 112 -5.10 2.06 17.30
CA GLU A 112 -4.61 3.44 17.29
C GLU A 112 -3.72 3.76 16.07
N ASN A 113 -2.81 2.85 15.70
CA ASN A 113 -1.86 3.05 14.61
C ASN A 113 -2.24 2.34 13.30
N LEU A 114 -3.47 1.83 13.18
CA LEU A 114 -3.89 0.93 12.10
C LEU A 114 -3.51 1.47 10.71
N LEU A 115 -3.95 2.69 10.37
CA LEU A 115 -3.67 3.30 9.07
C LEU A 115 -2.18 3.64 8.91
N LYS A 116 -1.58 4.24 9.94
CA LYS A 116 -0.18 4.69 9.93
C LYS A 116 0.79 3.53 9.70
N ASP A 117 0.55 2.38 10.32
CA ASP A 117 1.42 1.22 10.18
C ASP A 117 1.15 0.46 8.89
N THR A 118 -0.09 0.46 8.40
CA THR A 118 -0.44 -0.04 7.05
C THR A 118 0.37 0.69 5.98
N GLU A 119 0.28 2.02 5.93
CA GLU A 119 0.99 2.87 4.94
C GLU A 119 2.51 2.70 4.99
N LYS A 120 3.10 2.50 6.18
CA LYS A 120 4.55 2.32 6.31
C LYS A 120 5.04 0.96 5.82
N ILE A 121 4.23 -0.07 6.02
CA ILE A 121 4.64 -1.45 5.76
C ILE A 121 4.25 -1.86 4.35
N GLU A 122 3.17 -1.27 3.81
CA GLU A 122 2.55 -1.77 2.60
C GLU A 122 3.55 -1.88 1.48
N HIS A 123 4.38 -0.90 1.13
CA HIS A 123 5.34 -1.02 0.01
C HIS A 123 6.61 -1.83 0.31
N SER A 124 6.78 -2.29 1.56
CA SER A 124 8.00 -2.98 2.00
C SER A 124 7.90 -4.51 1.98
N LEU A 125 6.70 -5.06 1.87
CA LEU A 125 6.48 -6.52 1.87
C LEU A 125 6.70 -7.15 0.48
N SER A 126 7.10 -8.42 0.46
CA SER A 126 7.06 -9.19 -0.79
C SER A 126 5.61 -9.56 -1.16
N GLU A 127 5.38 -9.81 -2.44
CA GLU A 127 4.12 -10.40 -2.93
C GLU A 127 3.83 -11.74 -2.22
N GLU A 128 4.87 -12.54 -1.96
CA GLU A 128 4.74 -13.81 -1.23
C GLU A 128 4.14 -13.61 0.17
N THR A 129 4.68 -12.68 0.97
CA THR A 129 4.15 -12.39 2.30
C THR A 129 2.71 -11.91 2.24
N LEU A 130 2.38 -11.05 1.28
CA LEU A 130 1.00 -10.57 1.10
C LEU A 130 0.03 -11.67 0.70
N ASN A 131 0.45 -12.58 -0.17
CA ASN A 131 -0.36 -13.73 -0.56
C ASN A 131 -0.62 -14.64 0.64
N CYS A 132 0.39 -14.92 1.47
CA CYS A 132 0.22 -15.68 2.71
C CYS A 132 -0.76 -15.00 3.67
N ILE A 133 -0.66 -13.68 3.85
CA ILE A 133 -1.61 -12.90 4.65
C ILE A 133 -3.02 -13.01 4.07
N SER A 134 -3.17 -12.85 2.75
CA SER A 134 -4.47 -12.95 2.08
C SER A 134 -5.11 -14.34 2.27
N VAL A 135 -4.34 -15.41 2.13
CA VAL A 135 -4.80 -16.79 2.38
C VAL A 135 -5.20 -16.98 3.84
N PHE A 136 -4.41 -16.45 4.77
CA PHE A 136 -4.78 -16.47 6.19
C PHE A 136 -6.09 -15.73 6.46
N MET A 137 -6.26 -14.54 5.88
CA MET A 137 -7.51 -13.78 5.99
C MET A 137 -8.71 -14.57 5.43
N GLU A 138 -8.54 -15.27 4.31
CA GLU A 138 -9.58 -16.15 3.77
C GLU A 138 -9.91 -17.31 4.71
N PHE A 139 -8.89 -17.99 5.25
CA PHE A 139 -9.06 -19.07 6.23
C PHE A 139 -9.84 -18.59 7.46
N THR A 140 -9.53 -17.40 7.97
CA THR A 140 -10.23 -16.86 9.15
C THR A 140 -11.68 -16.48 8.89
N ARG A 141 -12.03 -16.16 7.64
CA ARG A 141 -13.41 -15.91 7.22
C ARG A 141 -14.23 -17.21 7.15
N THR A 142 -13.60 -18.33 6.79
CA THR A 142 -14.25 -19.65 6.76
C THR A 142 -14.25 -20.35 8.12
N HIS A 143 -13.41 -19.90 9.06
CA HIS A 143 -13.27 -20.44 10.42
C HIS A 143 -13.40 -19.33 11.49
N PRO A 144 -14.58 -18.70 11.62
CA PRO A 144 -14.79 -17.55 12.52
C PRO A 144 -14.58 -17.90 14.01
N GLU A 145 -14.69 -19.17 14.40
CA GLU A 145 -14.43 -19.65 15.74
C GLU A 145 -12.99 -19.45 16.19
N ILE A 146 -12.02 -19.55 15.28
CA ILE A 146 -10.59 -19.33 15.57
C ILE A 146 -10.35 -17.87 15.92
N ILE A 147 -10.94 -16.95 15.17
CA ILE A 147 -10.84 -15.52 15.44
C ILE A 147 -11.56 -15.14 16.71
N LYS A 148 -12.73 -15.72 16.98
CA LYS A 148 -13.43 -15.51 18.23
C LYS A 148 -12.58 -15.94 19.43
N LEU A 149 -11.94 -17.12 19.35
CA LEU A 149 -11.04 -17.62 20.38
C LEU A 149 -9.84 -16.68 20.57
N PHE A 150 -9.23 -16.23 19.48
CA PHE A 150 -8.11 -15.29 19.53
C PHE A 150 -8.50 -13.94 20.16
N HIS A 151 -9.65 -13.38 19.79
CA HIS A 151 -10.16 -12.13 20.37
C HIS A 151 -10.50 -12.27 21.85
N GLN A 152 -11.06 -13.41 22.28
CA GLN A 152 -11.25 -13.72 23.71
C GLN A 152 -9.91 -13.75 24.45
N TYR A 153 -8.89 -14.39 23.87
CA TYR A 153 -7.55 -14.42 24.44
C TYR A 153 -6.96 -13.01 24.56
N LEU A 154 -7.05 -12.18 23.51
CA LEU A 154 -6.60 -10.79 23.53
C LEU A 154 -7.32 -9.98 24.62
N GLN A 155 -8.63 -10.15 24.76
CA GLN A 155 -9.42 -9.45 25.79
C GLN A 155 -8.98 -9.84 27.20
N ALA A 156 -8.77 -11.13 27.47
CA ALA A 156 -8.26 -11.61 28.75
C ALA A 156 -6.82 -11.14 29.04
N ASN A 157 -6.04 -10.84 27.99
CA ASN A 157 -4.64 -10.47 28.07
C ASN A 157 -4.37 -9.00 27.69
N LYS A 158 -5.35 -8.10 27.78
CA LYS A 158 -5.18 -6.67 27.40
C LYS A 158 -3.97 -5.97 28.05
N HIS A 159 -3.57 -6.41 29.25
CA HIS A 159 -2.38 -5.89 29.92
C HIS A 159 -1.08 -6.10 29.12
N LYS A 160 -1.01 -7.12 28.25
CA LYS A 160 0.13 -7.36 27.35
C LYS A 160 0.20 -6.38 26.17
N LEU A 161 -0.89 -5.66 25.89
CA LEU A 161 -1.00 -4.72 24.77
C LEU A 161 -0.76 -3.26 25.18
N LYS A 162 -0.68 -2.98 26.48
CA LYS A 162 -0.30 -1.65 26.98
C LYS A 162 1.19 -1.67 27.28
N THR A 163 1.97 -1.08 26.39
CA THR A 163 3.38 -0.72 26.65
C THR A 163 3.49 0.41 27.65
#